data_AF-A0A4Q9HH92-F1
#
_entry.id   AF-A0A4Q9HH92-F1
#
_cell.length_a   1.000
_cell.length_b   1.000
_cell.length_c   1.000
_cell.angle_alpha   90.00
_cell.angle_beta   90.00
_cell.angle_gamma   90.00
#
_symmetry.space_group_name_H-M   'P 1'
#
loop_
_entity.id
_entity.type
_entity.pdbx_description
1 polymer ?
#
loop_
_entity_poly.entity_id
_entity_poly.type
_entity_poly.pdbx_seq_one_letter_code
_entity_poly.pdbx_strand_id
1 'polypeptide(L)'
;MNQFIFVENVPQLRNLSVEEIAGLESGQYLGVTLLGYYEKDDTPYPINYFLTDTIEEDDGGSVFNIGGIKLKHNFEGQVDVQYFGAVANALVDNAGAITKCIEVCLSVSISKSYYISADNDNSGIQLKSNSKLVFNPLGEIVALPSSSPNYRLLNIYNIRNVRIVNPRIVGERVHHVGISGEWGHGISITNSEDIVIENPVISNCWGDGIYIGNQYWDATSTISTNKVTINNAFIDNVRRNGISITSTKNVTLNNPRIFNTNGAAPEAGIDIEPEGLDGMPIVIDKIVINDPLTSNNVGSGIMLFFTNDITIENNPNIDISISRHIDDSSKHGFFIPNVRDGLVGSINLLNPVWQNNKQGALLISNFGKEGTLALNILNPILTNWNTSRSDFFYYRNGINIIKEDPVNAYRNVGINIHNLTIRKTEVGDDTTIPIVIDSTNPNIKSIYLSILDSDVKYIQAKKGLVLSDIRNILKGFYWETSTAVQIVTYGRFYTVYTNLGLSDNPIYYIRNEQYTEGQRISFLVESSNWMTIVSDANNILPSVVGGNLSSREIGSKLTLEYHNNYWFIAEQIGQWTNTKRANDMLLITPDEPLVNLKDDLVWINPTNKEIKVYKSGSWI
;
A
#
# COMPACT_ATOMS: atom_id res chain seq x y z
N MET A 1 28.25 -1.63 -61.42
CA MET A 1 27.35 -1.72 -60.26
C MET A 1 28.05 -1.00 -59.14
N ASN A 2 27.51 0.12 -58.67
CA ASN A 2 28.10 0.82 -57.53
C ASN A 2 27.95 -0.08 -56.30
N GLN A 3 29.06 -0.35 -55.61
CA GLN A 3 29.12 -1.23 -54.44
C GLN A 3 29.03 -0.39 -53.17
N PHE A 4 28.75 -1.04 -52.03
CA PHE A 4 28.91 -0.43 -50.71
C PHE A 4 30.32 -0.69 -50.19
N ILE A 5 30.85 0.25 -49.42
CA ILE A 5 32.03 0.00 -48.58
C ILE A 5 31.55 -0.76 -47.34
N PHE A 6 32.24 -1.84 -46.94
CA PHE A 6 31.89 -2.59 -45.75
C PHE A 6 32.91 -2.30 -44.64
N VAL A 7 32.41 -1.89 -43.49
CA VAL A 7 33.22 -1.67 -42.28
C VAL A 7 32.62 -2.45 -41.11
N GLU A 8 33.48 -3.04 -40.30
CA GLU A 8 33.07 -3.92 -39.20
C GLU A 8 32.54 -3.15 -37.98
N ASN A 9 33.00 -1.91 -37.78
CA ASN A 9 32.70 -1.12 -36.60
C ASN A 9 32.85 0.40 -36.84
N VAL A 10 32.38 1.20 -35.87
CA VAL A 10 32.45 2.67 -35.91
C VAL A 10 33.89 3.19 -35.98
N PRO A 11 34.89 2.61 -35.30
CA PRO A 11 36.29 3.00 -35.50
C PRO A 11 36.76 2.88 -36.96
N GLN A 12 36.38 1.82 -37.68
CA GLN A 12 36.70 1.70 -39.11
C GLN A 12 35.91 2.70 -39.95
N LEU A 13 34.62 2.90 -39.65
CA LEU A 13 33.79 3.93 -40.29
C LEU A 13 34.38 5.34 -40.15
N ARG A 14 34.91 5.68 -38.97
CA ARG A 14 35.54 6.99 -38.71
C ARG A 14 36.91 7.15 -39.37
N ASN A 15 37.52 6.06 -39.82
CA ASN A 15 38.86 6.03 -40.42
C ASN A 15 38.83 5.57 -41.88
N LEU A 16 37.78 5.91 -42.64
CA LEU A 16 37.76 5.70 -44.10
C LEU A 16 38.97 6.40 -44.75
N SER A 17 39.55 5.72 -45.73
CA SER A 17 40.67 6.25 -46.52
C SER A 17 40.25 7.44 -47.38
N VAL A 18 41.22 8.26 -47.79
CA VAL A 18 40.99 9.41 -48.69
C VAL A 18 40.39 8.93 -50.02
N GLU A 19 40.81 7.77 -50.51
CA GLU A 19 40.29 7.15 -51.72
C GLU A 19 38.83 6.69 -51.57
N GLU A 20 38.45 6.16 -50.41
CA GLU A 20 37.07 5.77 -50.11
C GLU A 20 36.14 6.99 -50.03
N ILE A 21 36.59 8.07 -49.37
CA ILE A 21 35.85 9.33 -49.28
C ILE A 21 35.63 9.93 -50.68
N ALA A 22 36.70 10.04 -51.49
CA ALA A 22 36.59 10.52 -52.87
C ALA A 22 35.68 9.61 -53.73
N GLY A 23 35.67 8.30 -53.45
CA GLY A 23 34.76 7.34 -54.08
C GLY A 23 33.29 7.55 -53.70
N LEU A 24 33.00 7.97 -52.47
CA LEU A 24 31.64 8.33 -52.05
C LEU A 24 31.19 9.64 -52.74
N GLU A 25 32.03 10.67 -52.76
CA GLU A 25 31.72 11.98 -53.36
C GLU A 25 31.52 11.89 -54.89
N SER A 26 32.29 11.05 -55.58
CA SER A 26 32.17 10.83 -57.02
C SER A 26 31.04 9.86 -57.41
N GLY A 27 30.37 9.25 -56.42
CA GLY A 27 29.32 8.26 -56.64
C GLY A 27 29.85 6.90 -57.12
N GLN A 28 31.13 6.59 -56.95
CA GLN A 28 31.68 5.23 -57.16
C GLN A 28 31.08 4.23 -56.16
N TYR A 29 30.87 4.66 -54.92
CA TYR A 29 30.19 3.90 -53.87
C TYR A 29 28.79 4.47 -53.60
N LEU A 30 27.82 3.58 -53.32
CA LEU A 30 26.46 4.01 -52.94
C LEU A 30 26.40 4.55 -51.50
N GLY A 31 27.33 4.11 -50.65
CA GLY A 31 27.33 4.38 -49.22
C GLY A 31 28.25 3.42 -48.48
N VAL A 32 28.12 3.39 -47.16
CA VAL A 32 28.88 2.53 -46.26
C VAL A 32 27.94 1.62 -45.47
N THR A 33 28.16 0.31 -45.53
CA THR A 33 27.50 -0.68 -44.70
C THR A 33 28.31 -0.91 -43.43
N LEU A 34 27.75 -0.52 -42.28
CA LEU A 34 28.30 -0.75 -40.95
C LEU A 34 27.76 -2.07 -40.40
N LEU A 35 28.65 -3.02 -40.08
CA LEU A 35 28.28 -4.38 -39.61
C LEU A 35 28.07 -4.49 -38.09
N GLY A 36 28.44 -3.46 -37.33
CA GLY A 36 28.35 -3.40 -35.88
C GLY A 36 28.85 -2.06 -35.35
N TYR A 37 28.65 -1.77 -34.06
CA TYR A 37 29.08 -0.52 -33.43
C TYR A 37 30.53 -0.59 -32.95
N TYR A 38 30.85 -1.56 -32.09
CA TYR A 38 32.20 -1.80 -31.56
C TYR A 38 32.88 -2.98 -32.23
N GLU A 39 32.12 -4.06 -32.47
CA GLU A 39 32.57 -5.25 -33.18
C GLU A 39 31.50 -5.74 -34.14
N LYS A 40 31.89 -6.56 -35.12
CA LYS A 40 30.96 -7.12 -36.09
C LYS A 40 29.86 -7.92 -35.37
N ASP A 41 28.60 -7.72 -35.78
CA ASP A 41 27.41 -8.43 -35.29
C ASP A 41 26.98 -8.08 -33.83
N ASP A 42 27.49 -6.99 -33.24
CA ASP A 42 27.07 -6.49 -31.91
C ASP A 42 25.86 -5.55 -31.93
N THR A 43 25.29 -5.29 -33.12
CA THR A 43 24.01 -4.58 -33.32
C THR A 43 22.98 -5.56 -33.88
N PRO A 44 21.65 -5.28 -33.80
CA PRO A 44 20.64 -6.22 -34.29
C PRO A 44 20.82 -6.64 -35.76
N TYR A 45 21.21 -5.70 -36.63
CA TYR A 45 21.47 -5.90 -38.05
C TYR A 45 22.44 -4.84 -38.58
N PRO A 46 23.23 -5.14 -39.63
CA PRO A 46 24.00 -4.14 -40.36
C PRO A 46 23.12 -3.01 -40.91
N ILE A 47 23.67 -1.79 -40.93
CA ILE A 47 22.96 -0.60 -41.41
C ILE A 47 23.77 0.13 -42.47
N ASN A 48 23.06 0.68 -43.45
CA ASN A 48 23.64 1.45 -44.54
C ASN A 48 23.57 2.94 -44.23
N TYR A 49 24.70 3.62 -44.34
CA TYR A 49 24.81 5.07 -44.31
C TYR A 49 25.07 5.62 -45.71
N PHE A 50 24.47 6.77 -45.99
CA PHE A 50 24.55 7.44 -47.27
C PHE A 50 25.18 8.81 -47.10
N LEU A 51 25.94 9.26 -48.11
CA LEU A 51 26.44 10.63 -48.17
C LEU A 51 25.27 11.62 -48.09
N THR A 52 25.43 12.68 -47.30
CA THR A 52 24.38 13.67 -47.09
C THR A 52 24.94 15.07 -46.88
N ASP A 53 24.16 16.09 -47.25
CA ASP A 53 24.44 17.50 -46.99
C ASP A 53 23.76 18.01 -45.70
N THR A 54 23.38 17.11 -44.79
CA THR A 54 22.68 17.49 -43.54
C THR A 54 23.51 18.48 -42.71
N ILE A 55 22.82 19.45 -42.11
CA ILE A 55 23.44 20.36 -41.15
C ILE A 55 23.51 19.76 -39.74
N GLU A 56 22.82 18.65 -39.48
CA GLU A 56 22.81 17.96 -38.19
C GLU A 56 24.22 17.55 -37.77
N GLU A 57 24.52 17.64 -36.48
CA GLU A 57 25.81 17.29 -35.91
C GLU A 57 26.01 15.77 -35.85
N ASP A 58 27.27 15.34 -35.66
CA ASP A 58 27.59 13.94 -35.37
C ASP A 58 26.97 13.55 -34.01
N ASP A 59 26.00 12.65 -34.05
CA ASP A 59 25.29 12.15 -32.87
C ASP A 59 25.83 10.78 -32.42
N GLY A 60 26.81 10.23 -33.16
CA GLY A 60 27.38 8.91 -32.92
C GLY A 60 26.42 7.75 -33.24
N GLY A 61 25.36 7.97 -34.02
CA GLY A 61 24.38 6.97 -34.39
C GLY A 61 23.74 7.23 -35.74
N SER A 62 22.88 8.26 -35.88
CA SER A 62 22.23 8.55 -37.16
C SER A 62 23.11 9.34 -38.13
N VAL A 63 24.01 10.18 -37.62
CA VAL A 63 24.93 11.00 -38.41
C VAL A 63 26.35 10.82 -37.92
N PHE A 64 27.26 10.55 -38.86
CA PHE A 64 28.70 10.53 -38.63
C PHE A 64 29.38 11.60 -39.49
N ASN A 65 30.22 12.43 -38.86
CA ASN A 65 31.11 13.37 -39.53
C ASN A 65 32.50 12.72 -39.70
N ILE A 66 32.91 12.50 -40.94
CA ILE A 66 34.10 11.70 -41.29
C ILE A 66 34.87 12.42 -42.38
N GLY A 67 36.10 12.85 -42.08
CA GLY A 67 37.02 13.39 -43.09
C GLY A 67 36.46 14.57 -43.92
N GLY A 68 35.52 15.35 -43.37
CA GLY A 68 34.89 16.50 -44.05
C GLY A 68 33.57 16.19 -44.76
N ILE A 69 33.18 14.90 -44.86
CA ILE A 69 31.86 14.49 -45.34
C ILE A 69 30.95 14.10 -44.16
N LYS A 70 29.64 14.07 -44.42
CA LYS A 70 28.66 13.50 -43.48
C LYS A 70 27.98 12.29 -44.09
N LEU A 71 27.90 11.24 -43.29
CA LEU A 71 27.17 10.01 -43.59
C LEU A 71 25.95 9.93 -42.68
N LYS A 72 24.76 9.67 -43.26
CA LYS A 72 23.50 9.59 -42.52
C LYS A 72 22.75 8.29 -42.77
N HIS A 73 22.19 7.76 -41.70
CA HIS A 73 21.17 6.72 -41.72
C HIS A 73 19.86 7.30 -41.15
N ASN A 74 18.77 7.17 -41.91
CA ASN A 74 17.45 7.56 -41.42
C ASN A 74 16.81 6.36 -40.71
N PHE A 75 16.82 6.38 -39.38
CA PHE A 75 16.16 5.34 -38.61
C PHE A 75 14.63 5.44 -38.74
N GLU A 76 14.00 4.34 -39.15
CA GLU A 76 12.55 4.20 -39.22
C GLU A 76 12.05 3.20 -38.18
N GLY A 77 10.87 3.45 -37.61
CA GLY A 77 10.24 2.54 -36.66
C GLY A 77 10.90 2.54 -35.28
N GLN A 78 11.07 1.34 -34.70
CA GLN A 78 11.66 1.14 -33.38
C GLN A 78 13.17 0.89 -33.52
N VAL A 79 13.97 1.65 -32.76
CA VAL A 79 15.43 1.68 -32.87
C VAL A 79 16.08 1.16 -31.60
N ASP A 80 17.01 0.23 -31.74
CA ASP A 80 17.76 -0.28 -30.60
C ASP A 80 18.90 0.64 -30.18
N VAL A 81 19.09 0.80 -28.88
CA VAL A 81 20.13 1.67 -28.31
C VAL A 81 21.55 1.24 -28.65
N GLN A 82 21.77 -0.02 -29.06
CA GLN A 82 23.08 -0.49 -29.56
C GLN A 82 23.55 0.31 -30.79
N TYR A 83 22.64 0.85 -31.60
CA TYR A 83 22.99 1.69 -32.76
C TYR A 83 23.55 3.07 -32.38
N PHE A 84 23.45 3.46 -31.10
CA PHE A 84 24.01 4.69 -30.54
C PHE A 84 25.15 4.40 -29.53
N GLY A 85 25.66 3.17 -29.54
CA GLY A 85 26.83 2.79 -28.75
C GLY A 85 26.54 2.32 -27.33
N ALA A 86 25.30 2.00 -26.98
CA ALA A 86 25.01 1.37 -25.71
C ALA A 86 25.64 -0.04 -25.65
N VAL A 87 26.42 -0.31 -24.60
CA VAL A 87 27.15 -1.56 -24.37
C VAL A 87 26.35 -2.45 -23.43
N ALA A 88 25.76 -3.52 -23.97
CA ALA A 88 24.97 -4.46 -23.21
C ALA A 88 25.81 -5.25 -22.18
N ASN A 89 25.26 -5.47 -20.99
CA ASN A 89 25.80 -6.32 -19.92
C ASN A 89 27.21 -5.94 -19.40
N ALA A 90 27.73 -4.77 -19.78
CA ALA A 90 29.00 -4.26 -19.28
C ALA A 90 28.76 -3.24 -18.16
N LEU A 91 29.60 -3.27 -17.12
CA LEU A 91 29.60 -2.30 -16.02
C LEU A 91 30.15 -0.94 -16.47
N VAL A 92 29.46 -0.32 -17.41
CA VAL A 92 29.76 1.00 -17.99
C VAL A 92 28.48 1.82 -18.00
N ASP A 93 28.61 3.13 -17.88
CA ASP A 93 27.45 4.03 -17.93
C ASP A 93 26.93 4.19 -19.36
N ASN A 94 25.69 3.76 -19.59
CA ASN A 94 25.01 3.83 -20.88
C ASN A 94 24.00 4.99 -20.99
N ALA A 95 23.81 5.79 -19.94
CA ALA A 95 22.76 6.81 -19.91
C ALA A 95 22.87 7.80 -21.08
N GLY A 96 24.09 8.24 -21.39
CA GLY A 96 24.35 9.16 -22.50
C GLY A 96 24.03 8.57 -23.87
N ALA A 97 24.44 7.33 -24.14
CA ALA A 97 24.17 6.65 -25.41
C ALA A 97 22.65 6.43 -25.63
N ILE A 98 21.96 5.99 -24.57
CA ILE A 98 20.51 5.78 -24.61
C ILE A 98 19.76 7.11 -24.79
N THR A 99 20.18 8.15 -24.08
CA THR A 99 19.59 9.49 -24.20
C THR A 99 19.75 10.04 -25.62
N LYS A 100 20.93 9.92 -26.23
CA LYS A 100 21.15 10.32 -27.64
C LYS A 100 20.24 9.58 -28.61
N CYS A 101 20.06 8.27 -28.41
CA CYS A 101 19.10 7.49 -29.21
C CYS A 101 17.68 8.06 -29.08
N ILE A 102 17.25 8.40 -27.86
CA ILE A 102 15.94 9.01 -27.61
C ILE A 102 15.83 10.42 -28.21
N GLU A 103 16.89 11.22 -28.19
CA GLU A 103 16.92 12.56 -28.79
C GLU A 103 16.62 12.53 -30.28
N VAL A 104 17.14 11.52 -30.98
CA VAL A 104 17.03 11.39 -32.44
C VAL A 104 15.80 10.59 -32.85
N CYS A 105 15.51 9.48 -32.18
CA CYS A 105 14.47 8.53 -32.58
C CYS A 105 13.14 8.79 -31.86
N LEU A 106 12.02 8.47 -32.51
CA LEU A 106 10.69 8.59 -31.88
C LEU A 106 10.34 7.38 -31.01
N SER A 107 10.81 6.18 -31.40
CA SER A 107 10.56 4.93 -30.69
C SER A 107 11.89 4.21 -30.47
N VAL A 108 12.28 4.01 -29.21
CA VAL A 108 13.55 3.39 -28.81
C VAL A 108 13.28 2.07 -28.09
N SER A 109 14.12 1.05 -28.34
CA SER A 109 14.10 -0.22 -27.63
C SER A 109 15.31 -0.43 -26.73
N ILE A 110 15.03 -0.91 -25.52
CA ILE A 110 15.99 -1.52 -24.61
C ILE A 110 15.88 -3.03 -24.80
N SER A 111 16.81 -3.63 -25.54
CA SER A 111 16.77 -5.07 -25.88
C SER A 111 17.57 -5.99 -24.96
N LYS A 112 18.45 -5.42 -24.14
CA LYS A 112 19.37 -6.10 -23.24
C LYS A 112 19.41 -5.40 -21.88
N SER A 113 20.22 -5.91 -20.96
CA SER A 113 20.53 -5.23 -19.70
C SER A 113 21.62 -4.18 -19.94
N TYR A 114 21.39 -2.95 -19.46
CA TYR A 114 22.34 -1.85 -19.53
C TYR A 114 22.52 -1.23 -18.15
N TYR A 115 23.78 -1.01 -17.79
CA TYR A 115 24.11 -0.28 -16.56
C TYR A 115 24.10 1.22 -16.83
N ILE A 116 23.62 2.00 -15.87
CA ILE A 116 23.62 3.47 -15.94
C ILE A 116 24.11 4.10 -14.64
N SER A 117 24.67 5.29 -14.73
CA SER A 117 25.07 6.06 -13.55
C SER A 117 23.85 6.46 -12.69
N ALA A 118 24.11 6.55 -11.39
CA ALA A 118 23.19 7.04 -10.36
C ALA A 118 23.89 8.12 -9.50
N ASP A 119 24.78 8.90 -10.11
CA ASP A 119 25.64 9.86 -9.40
C ASP A 119 24.94 11.18 -9.05
N ASN A 120 23.88 11.54 -9.78
CA ASN A 120 23.07 12.74 -9.53
C ASN A 120 21.75 12.72 -10.32
N ASP A 121 20.93 13.75 -10.13
CA ASP A 121 19.64 13.96 -10.79
C ASP A 121 19.65 13.89 -12.32
N ASN A 122 20.78 14.20 -12.97
CA ASN A 122 20.92 14.24 -14.43
C ASN A 122 21.73 13.06 -14.97
N SER A 123 22.17 12.14 -14.11
CA SER A 123 23.03 11.01 -14.50
C SER A 123 22.28 9.87 -15.20
N GLY A 124 20.97 9.73 -14.96
CA GLY A 124 20.15 8.71 -15.60
C GLY A 124 19.69 9.07 -17.02
N ILE A 125 18.81 8.24 -17.57
CA ILE A 125 18.29 8.40 -18.93
C ILE A 125 17.31 9.57 -18.97
N GLN A 126 17.54 10.51 -19.88
CA GLN A 126 16.66 11.65 -20.11
C GLN A 126 15.70 11.35 -21.26
N LEU A 127 14.39 11.45 -21.00
CA LEU A 127 13.38 11.30 -22.05
C LEU A 127 13.06 12.65 -22.72
N LYS A 128 12.52 12.60 -23.94
CA LYS A 128 12.03 13.77 -24.67
C LYS A 128 10.52 13.72 -24.92
N SER A 129 9.92 14.86 -25.24
CA SER A 129 8.52 14.90 -25.68
C SER A 129 8.28 14.09 -26.96
N ASN A 130 7.08 13.52 -27.11
CA ASN A 130 6.69 12.72 -28.26
C ASN A 130 7.59 11.48 -28.48
N SER A 131 7.98 10.83 -27.39
CA SER A 131 8.84 9.64 -27.43
C SER A 131 8.15 8.40 -26.89
N LYS A 132 8.60 7.25 -27.38
CA LYS A 132 8.20 5.93 -26.90
C LYS A 132 9.44 5.12 -26.53
N LEU A 133 9.51 4.66 -25.29
CA LEU A 133 10.58 3.76 -24.82
C LEU A 133 10.00 2.37 -24.56
N VAL A 134 10.59 1.33 -25.15
CA VAL A 134 10.08 -0.04 -25.07
C VAL A 134 11.16 -0.96 -24.57
N PHE A 135 10.87 -1.70 -23.52
CA PHE A 135 11.75 -2.75 -23.03
C PHE A 135 11.27 -4.08 -23.62
N ASN A 136 12.16 -4.72 -24.37
CA ASN A 136 11.93 -6.08 -24.85
C ASN A 136 12.08 -7.07 -23.68
N PRO A 137 11.74 -8.37 -23.82
CA PRO A 137 11.74 -9.30 -22.69
C PRO A 137 13.06 -9.42 -21.90
N LEU A 138 14.20 -9.17 -22.55
CA LEU A 138 15.54 -9.14 -21.94
C LEU A 138 16.04 -7.73 -21.62
N GLY A 139 15.23 -6.71 -21.90
CA GLY A 139 15.52 -5.31 -21.66
C GLY A 139 15.48 -5.00 -20.17
N GLU A 140 16.53 -4.36 -19.67
CA GLU A 140 16.64 -3.94 -18.27
C GLU A 140 17.58 -2.75 -18.14
N ILE A 141 17.28 -1.86 -17.19
CA ILE A 141 18.19 -0.82 -16.73
C ILE A 141 18.60 -1.14 -15.29
N VAL A 142 19.90 -1.16 -15.04
CA VAL A 142 20.49 -1.44 -13.74
C VAL A 142 21.32 -0.25 -13.29
N ALA A 143 21.05 0.27 -12.10
CA ALA A 143 21.85 1.35 -11.53
C ALA A 143 23.23 0.82 -11.09
N LEU A 144 24.28 1.57 -11.44
CA LEU A 144 25.61 1.36 -10.85
C LEU A 144 25.60 1.78 -9.37
N PRO A 145 26.43 1.15 -8.50
CA PRO A 145 26.57 1.56 -7.10
C PRO A 145 26.85 3.05 -6.96
N SER A 146 26.18 3.70 -6.00
CA SER A 146 26.26 5.14 -5.82
C SER A 146 26.48 5.52 -4.35
N SER A 147 27.07 6.70 -4.14
CA SER A 147 27.06 7.40 -2.84
C SER A 147 26.12 8.61 -2.84
N SER A 148 25.39 8.85 -3.94
CA SER A 148 24.61 10.07 -4.12
C SER A 148 23.36 10.07 -3.24
N PRO A 149 23.03 11.19 -2.58
CA PRO A 149 21.79 11.31 -1.83
C PRO A 149 20.55 11.40 -2.73
N ASN A 150 20.71 11.69 -4.02
CA ASN A 150 19.63 11.90 -4.98
C ASN A 150 20.03 11.52 -6.42
N TYR A 151 19.13 10.84 -7.13
CA TYR A 151 19.28 10.53 -8.56
C TYR A 151 17.93 10.09 -9.16
N ARG A 152 17.84 10.08 -10.50
CA ARG A 152 16.67 9.61 -11.25
C ARG A 152 17.14 8.68 -12.35
N LEU A 153 16.79 7.38 -12.30
CA LEU A 153 17.25 6.42 -13.32
C LEU A 153 16.56 6.65 -14.67
N LEU A 154 15.24 6.82 -14.66
CA LEU A 154 14.49 7.39 -15.77
C LEU A 154 13.94 8.76 -15.37
N ASN A 155 14.39 9.81 -16.03
CA ASN A 155 13.95 11.18 -15.79
C ASN A 155 12.96 11.63 -16.88
N ILE A 156 11.71 11.88 -16.47
CA ILE A 156 10.64 12.44 -17.30
C ILE A 156 10.36 13.85 -16.76
N TYR A 157 11.11 14.81 -17.30
CA TYR A 157 11.11 16.19 -16.79
C TYR A 157 10.73 17.20 -17.86
N ASN A 158 9.73 18.05 -17.60
CA ASN A 158 9.36 19.15 -18.48
C ASN A 158 9.02 18.71 -19.92
N ILE A 159 8.36 17.55 -20.07
CA ILE A 159 8.03 16.96 -21.38
C ILE A 159 6.57 16.52 -21.47
N ARG A 160 6.12 16.26 -22.70
CA ARG A 160 4.75 15.82 -22.99
C ARG A 160 4.67 14.62 -23.91
N ASN A 161 3.56 13.88 -23.83
CA ASN A 161 3.23 12.80 -24.76
C ASN A 161 4.34 11.73 -24.80
N VAL A 162 4.50 11.01 -23.70
CA VAL A 162 5.52 9.98 -23.54
C VAL A 162 4.88 8.65 -23.19
N ARG A 163 5.31 7.57 -23.86
CA ARG A 163 4.86 6.21 -23.55
C ARG A 163 6.04 5.31 -23.22
N ILE A 164 6.04 4.70 -22.04
CA ILE A 164 7.04 3.72 -21.62
C ILE A 164 6.36 2.36 -21.47
N VAL A 165 6.92 1.34 -22.10
CA VAL A 165 6.32 0.00 -22.15
C VAL A 165 7.27 -1.05 -21.59
N ASN A 166 6.77 -1.80 -20.61
CA ASN A 166 7.44 -2.87 -19.87
C ASN A 166 8.76 -2.47 -19.19
N PRO A 167 8.96 -1.23 -18.67
CA PRO A 167 10.25 -0.85 -18.13
C PRO A 167 10.65 -1.77 -16.97
N ARG A 168 11.86 -2.33 -17.06
CA ARG A 168 12.47 -3.12 -15.99
C ARG A 168 13.64 -2.34 -15.43
N ILE A 169 13.53 -1.95 -14.17
CA ILE A 169 14.51 -1.08 -13.51
C ILE A 169 14.95 -1.72 -12.20
N VAL A 170 16.25 -1.86 -12.03
CA VAL A 170 16.88 -2.33 -10.79
C VAL A 170 17.73 -1.19 -10.25
N GLY A 171 17.32 -0.64 -9.10
CA GLY A 171 18.10 0.35 -8.38
C GLY A 171 19.31 -0.28 -7.68
N GLU A 172 20.13 0.58 -7.09
CA GLU A 172 21.43 0.20 -6.53
C GLU A 172 21.43 0.04 -5.00
N ARG A 173 20.26 0.10 -4.34
CA ARG A 173 20.13 0.11 -2.87
C ARG A 173 21.00 -0.92 -2.15
N VAL A 174 21.09 -2.14 -2.67
CA VAL A 174 21.86 -3.25 -2.07
C VAL A 174 23.37 -2.96 -2.04
N HIS A 175 23.84 -2.11 -2.96
CA HIS A 175 25.23 -1.72 -3.15
C HIS A 175 25.48 -0.24 -2.87
N HIS A 176 24.51 0.45 -2.25
CA HIS A 176 24.65 1.86 -1.91
C HIS A 176 25.80 2.05 -0.91
N VAL A 177 26.75 2.91 -1.26
CA VAL A 177 27.95 3.18 -0.46
C VAL A 177 27.87 4.52 0.29
N GLY A 178 26.81 5.30 0.06
CA GLY A 178 26.47 6.50 0.84
C GLY A 178 25.79 6.18 2.17
N ILE A 179 25.57 7.21 2.98
CA ILE A 179 24.95 7.11 4.33
C ILE A 179 23.75 8.06 4.52
N SER A 180 23.36 8.80 3.48
CA SER A 180 22.38 9.87 3.58
C SER A 180 21.58 10.04 2.29
N GLY A 181 20.51 10.85 2.35
CA GLY A 181 19.63 11.14 1.22
C GLY A 181 18.56 10.10 1.03
N GLU A 182 17.45 10.48 0.39
CA GLU A 182 16.23 9.67 0.28
C GLU A 182 15.63 9.69 -1.15
N TRP A 183 16.32 10.34 -2.09
CA TRP A 183 15.77 10.71 -3.41
C TRP A 183 16.41 9.94 -4.57
N GLY A 184 16.77 8.67 -4.37
CA GLY A 184 17.31 7.79 -5.42
C GLY A 184 16.21 7.03 -6.15
N HIS A 185 15.51 7.70 -7.06
CA HIS A 185 14.26 7.20 -7.66
C HIS A 185 14.47 6.31 -8.89
N GLY A 186 13.61 5.30 -9.03
CA GLY A 186 13.55 4.47 -10.23
C GLY A 186 13.03 5.24 -11.44
N ILE A 187 11.78 5.70 -11.37
CA ILE A 187 11.18 6.58 -12.38
C ILE A 187 10.74 7.87 -11.70
N SER A 188 11.16 9.01 -12.25
CA SER A 188 10.74 10.34 -11.79
C SER A 188 9.94 11.03 -12.88
N ILE A 189 8.73 11.45 -12.56
CA ILE A 189 7.81 12.19 -13.42
C ILE A 189 7.56 13.55 -12.80
N THR A 190 8.25 14.57 -13.33
CA THR A 190 8.17 15.93 -12.83
C THR A 190 7.86 16.92 -13.94
N ASN A 191 6.98 17.88 -13.64
CA ASN A 191 6.53 18.91 -14.57
C ASN A 191 6.18 18.36 -15.96
N SER A 192 5.45 17.25 -16.04
CA SER A 192 5.24 16.54 -17.31
C SER A 192 3.78 16.18 -17.55
N GLU A 193 3.37 16.16 -18.81
CA GLU A 193 1.96 15.98 -19.18
C GLU A 193 1.73 14.84 -20.18
N ASP A 194 0.66 14.07 -20.00
CA ASP A 194 0.31 12.97 -20.90
C ASP A 194 1.38 11.88 -20.93
N ILE A 195 1.60 11.29 -19.76
CA ILE A 195 2.62 10.25 -19.53
C ILE A 195 1.91 8.94 -19.28
N VAL A 196 2.26 7.91 -20.06
CA VAL A 196 1.70 6.56 -19.89
C VAL A 196 2.82 5.54 -19.69
N ILE A 197 2.76 4.81 -18.58
CA ILE A 197 3.70 3.74 -18.24
C ILE A 197 2.92 2.43 -18.12
N GLU A 198 3.30 1.45 -18.93
CA GLU A 198 2.64 0.13 -19.00
C GLU A 198 3.56 -0.95 -18.43
N ASN A 199 3.06 -1.74 -17.48
CA ASN A 199 3.73 -2.89 -16.87
C ASN A 199 5.15 -2.60 -16.32
N PRO A 200 5.38 -1.52 -15.54
CA PRO A 200 6.70 -1.29 -14.95
C PRO A 200 7.03 -2.35 -13.91
N VAL A 201 8.26 -2.86 -13.95
CA VAL A 201 8.85 -3.75 -12.93
C VAL A 201 10.04 -3.03 -12.32
N ILE A 202 9.94 -2.62 -11.06
CA ILE A 202 10.93 -1.78 -10.40
C ILE A 202 11.35 -2.44 -9.08
N SER A 203 12.64 -2.50 -8.80
CA SER A 203 13.13 -3.06 -7.54
C SER A 203 14.39 -2.36 -7.02
N ASN A 204 14.66 -2.51 -5.72
CA ASN A 204 15.93 -2.13 -5.10
C ASN A 204 16.33 -0.65 -5.28
N CYS A 205 15.37 0.27 -5.38
CA CYS A 205 15.66 1.72 -5.42
C CYS A 205 16.10 2.25 -4.05
N TRP A 206 17.06 3.19 -4.04
CA TRP A 206 17.52 3.88 -2.83
C TRP A 206 16.49 4.87 -2.27
N GLY A 207 15.65 5.44 -3.13
CA GLY A 207 14.47 6.22 -2.77
C GLY A 207 13.21 5.50 -3.20
N ASP A 208 12.31 6.23 -3.84
CA ASP A 208 11.02 5.69 -4.27
C ASP A 208 11.12 4.86 -5.56
N GLY A 209 10.19 3.92 -5.74
CA GLY A 209 10.05 3.21 -7.01
C GLY A 209 9.64 4.16 -8.15
N ILE A 210 8.51 4.84 -7.97
CA ILE A 210 8.02 5.88 -8.89
C ILE A 210 7.68 7.15 -8.10
N TYR A 211 8.22 8.27 -8.53
CA TYR A 211 7.91 9.59 -7.99
C TYR A 211 7.13 10.41 -9.04
N ILE A 212 5.98 10.97 -8.64
CA ILE A 212 5.10 11.77 -9.50
C ILE A 212 4.81 13.09 -8.80
N GLY A 213 5.26 14.20 -9.37
CA GLY A 213 5.16 15.49 -8.69
C GLY A 213 5.48 16.69 -9.56
N ASN A 214 5.57 17.88 -8.97
CA ASN A 214 6.21 19.01 -9.62
C ASN A 214 7.62 19.17 -9.03
N GLN A 215 8.54 19.70 -9.82
CA GLN A 215 9.82 20.15 -9.30
C GLN A 215 9.65 21.59 -8.81
N TYR A 216 9.74 21.79 -7.50
CA TYR A 216 9.42 23.09 -6.89
C TYR A 216 10.60 24.05 -6.83
N TRP A 217 11.83 23.54 -7.01
CA TRP A 217 13.05 24.35 -7.00
C TRP A 217 13.39 24.96 -8.37
N ASP A 218 12.70 24.58 -9.43
CA ASP A 218 12.85 25.18 -10.77
C ASP A 218 11.64 26.06 -11.11
N ALA A 219 11.76 27.35 -10.81
CA ALA A 219 10.75 28.36 -11.11
C ALA A 219 10.61 28.67 -12.63
N THR A 220 11.44 28.06 -13.49
CA THR A 220 11.37 28.25 -14.96
C THR A 220 10.49 27.22 -15.66
N SER A 221 9.99 26.22 -14.93
CA SER A 221 9.09 25.21 -15.47
C SER A 221 7.81 25.83 -16.03
N THR A 222 7.40 25.36 -17.21
CA THR A 222 6.19 25.83 -17.90
C THR A 222 5.03 24.84 -17.81
N ILE A 223 5.25 23.69 -17.17
CA ILE A 223 4.33 22.55 -17.16
C ILE A 223 4.12 22.11 -15.72
N SER A 224 2.87 21.98 -15.30
CA SER A 224 2.52 21.24 -14.09
C SER A 224 2.26 19.78 -14.45
N THR A 225 2.66 18.85 -13.59
CA THR A 225 2.41 17.43 -13.81
C THR A 225 0.92 17.16 -13.88
N ASN A 226 0.51 16.54 -14.97
CA ASN A 226 -0.88 16.34 -15.33
C ASN A 226 -1.05 15.08 -16.18
N LYS A 227 -2.16 14.34 -16.01
CA LYS A 227 -2.53 13.24 -16.90
C LYS A 227 -1.43 12.16 -16.95
N VAL A 228 -1.18 11.55 -15.79
CA VAL A 228 -0.22 10.44 -15.66
C VAL A 228 -1.01 9.14 -15.46
N THR A 229 -0.78 8.16 -16.33
CA THR A 229 -1.40 6.83 -16.24
C THR A 229 -0.33 5.76 -16.04
N ILE A 230 -0.45 4.96 -14.99
CA ILE A 230 0.44 3.82 -14.73
C ILE A 230 -0.41 2.57 -14.60
N ASN A 231 -0.16 1.58 -15.44
CA ASN A 231 -0.90 0.32 -15.46
C ASN A 231 0.01 -0.84 -15.05
N ASN A 232 -0.50 -1.71 -14.19
CA ASN A 232 0.13 -2.99 -13.79
C ASN A 232 1.55 -2.84 -13.25
N ALA A 233 1.79 -1.82 -12.42
CA ALA A 233 3.09 -1.66 -11.78
C ALA A 233 3.37 -2.82 -10.82
N PHE A 234 4.59 -3.35 -10.88
CA PHE A 234 5.16 -4.27 -9.89
C PHE A 234 6.38 -3.62 -9.27
N ILE A 235 6.32 -3.29 -7.98
CA ILE A 235 7.39 -2.59 -7.25
C ILE A 235 7.72 -3.39 -6.01
N ASP A 236 9.00 -3.69 -5.81
CA ASP A 236 9.46 -4.52 -4.70
C ASP A 236 10.77 -4.02 -4.08
N ASN A 237 10.87 -4.11 -2.75
CA ASN A 237 12.10 -3.87 -1.99
C ASN A 237 12.76 -2.49 -2.23
N VAL A 238 11.95 -1.45 -2.48
CA VAL A 238 12.44 -0.07 -2.53
C VAL A 238 12.59 0.51 -1.12
N ARG A 239 13.49 1.47 -0.95
CA ARG A 239 13.89 1.91 0.41
C ARG A 239 12.86 2.80 1.09
N ARG A 240 12.26 3.71 0.33
CA ARG A 240 11.23 4.63 0.81
C ARG A 240 9.87 4.17 0.30
N ASN A 241 9.23 4.90 -0.61
CA ASN A 241 7.87 4.58 -1.03
C ASN A 241 7.85 3.75 -2.32
N GLY A 242 6.83 2.92 -2.49
CA GLY A 242 6.59 2.27 -3.78
C GLY A 242 6.28 3.30 -4.87
N ILE A 243 5.20 4.06 -4.66
CA ILE A 243 4.80 5.19 -5.51
C ILE A 243 4.51 6.40 -4.63
N SER A 244 5.17 7.53 -4.90
CA SER A 244 4.85 8.82 -4.30
C SER A 244 4.07 9.68 -5.30
N ILE A 245 2.91 10.19 -4.89
CA ILE A 245 2.08 11.15 -5.61
C ILE A 245 2.10 12.46 -4.82
N THR A 246 2.80 13.46 -5.33
CA THR A 246 2.96 14.74 -4.66
C THR A 246 2.08 15.81 -5.31
N SER A 247 2.60 16.99 -5.69
CA SER A 247 1.75 17.98 -6.38
C SER A 247 1.52 17.60 -7.84
N THR A 248 0.32 17.12 -8.15
CA THR A 248 -0.10 16.70 -9.49
C THR A 248 -1.62 16.66 -9.63
N LYS A 249 -2.12 16.56 -10.87
CA LYS A 249 -3.54 16.36 -11.16
C LYS A 249 -3.78 15.30 -12.23
N ASN A 250 -4.96 14.67 -12.20
CA ASN A 250 -5.36 13.62 -13.16
C ASN A 250 -4.35 12.46 -13.19
N VAL A 251 -4.13 11.81 -12.04
CA VAL A 251 -3.30 10.60 -11.96
C VAL A 251 -4.21 9.39 -11.93
N THR A 252 -3.91 8.39 -12.75
CA THR A 252 -4.58 7.09 -12.74
C THR A 252 -3.57 5.97 -12.52
N LEU A 253 -3.72 5.24 -11.42
CA LEU A 253 -2.97 4.02 -11.15
C LEU A 253 -3.93 2.84 -11.28
N ASN A 254 -3.67 1.94 -12.23
CA ASN A 254 -4.47 0.73 -12.40
C ASN A 254 -3.66 -0.49 -12.02
N ASN A 255 -4.21 -1.30 -11.12
CA ASN A 255 -3.69 -2.60 -10.74
C ASN A 255 -2.22 -2.57 -10.23
N PRO A 256 -1.77 -1.59 -9.41
CA PRO A 256 -0.42 -1.62 -8.86
C PRO A 256 -0.25 -2.77 -7.85
N ARG A 257 0.97 -3.30 -7.78
CA ARG A 257 1.43 -4.39 -6.92
C ARG A 257 2.70 -3.93 -6.23
N ILE A 258 2.63 -3.65 -4.94
CA ILE A 258 3.72 -2.99 -4.22
C ILE A 258 4.04 -3.73 -2.94
N PHE A 259 5.31 -4.12 -2.80
CA PHE A 259 5.75 -5.02 -1.75
C PHE A 259 7.03 -4.54 -1.07
N ASN A 260 7.15 -4.90 0.21
CA ASN A 260 8.40 -4.86 0.96
C ASN A 260 9.10 -3.49 0.97
N THR A 261 8.39 -2.38 1.00
CA THR A 261 9.01 -1.06 1.21
C THR A 261 9.63 -0.97 2.60
N ASN A 262 10.91 -0.64 2.71
CA ASN A 262 11.64 -0.65 3.98
C ASN A 262 12.96 0.13 3.93
N GLY A 263 13.33 0.90 4.95
CA GLY A 263 14.65 1.50 5.15
C GLY A 263 14.71 3.03 5.21
N ALA A 264 13.69 3.77 4.77
CA ALA A 264 13.53 5.21 4.98
C ALA A 264 12.05 5.60 5.02
N ALA A 265 11.65 6.34 6.07
CA ALA A 265 10.27 6.78 6.25
C ALA A 265 9.77 7.58 5.02
N PRO A 266 8.49 7.45 4.65
CA PRO A 266 7.43 6.76 5.39
C PRO A 266 7.29 5.26 5.10
N GLU A 267 8.08 4.71 4.17
CA GLU A 267 8.08 3.28 3.82
C GLU A 267 6.70 2.79 3.35
N ALA A 268 5.91 3.65 2.70
CA ALA A 268 4.55 3.32 2.28
C ALA A 268 4.51 2.63 0.92
N GLY A 269 3.48 1.79 0.70
CA GLY A 269 3.23 1.23 -0.62
C GLY A 269 2.92 2.34 -1.62
N ILE A 270 1.86 3.11 -1.34
CA ILE A 270 1.54 4.35 -2.07
C ILE A 270 1.45 5.49 -1.06
N ASP A 271 2.17 6.57 -1.33
CA ASP A 271 2.16 7.78 -0.53
C ASP A 271 1.56 8.93 -1.33
N ILE A 272 0.51 9.56 -0.82
CA ILE A 272 -0.04 10.79 -1.38
C ILE A 272 0.31 11.94 -0.44
N GLU A 273 1.35 12.67 -0.82
CA GLU A 273 2.00 13.70 -0.01
C GLU A 273 2.20 14.96 -0.88
N PRO A 274 1.17 15.80 -1.05
CA PRO A 274 1.31 17.05 -1.80
C PRO A 274 2.36 17.94 -1.14
N GLU A 275 3.52 18.06 -1.77
CA GLU A 275 4.61 18.96 -1.38
C GLU A 275 4.70 20.17 -2.32
N GLY A 276 5.36 21.22 -1.85
CA GLY A 276 5.70 22.41 -2.62
C GLY A 276 6.49 23.41 -1.79
N LEU A 277 7.12 24.39 -2.44
CA LEU A 277 7.74 25.52 -1.76
C LEU A 277 6.69 26.56 -1.36
N ASP A 278 6.97 27.31 -0.30
CA ASP A 278 6.16 28.44 0.16
C ASP A 278 5.88 29.41 -1.01
N GLY A 279 4.61 29.74 -1.23
CA GLY A 279 4.16 30.62 -2.32
C GLY A 279 4.04 29.98 -3.71
N MET A 280 4.33 28.68 -3.86
CA MET A 280 4.02 27.93 -5.09
C MET A 280 2.66 27.21 -4.95
N PRO A 281 1.83 27.15 -6.01
CA PRO A 281 0.55 26.45 -5.95
C PRO A 281 0.77 24.94 -5.81
N ILE A 282 0.34 24.38 -4.68
CA ILE A 282 0.30 22.94 -4.44
C ILE A 282 -1.01 22.39 -5.02
N VAL A 283 -0.90 21.34 -5.82
CA VAL A 283 -2.02 20.81 -6.62
C VAL A 283 -2.20 19.35 -6.28
N ILE A 284 -3.40 18.97 -5.83
CA ILE A 284 -3.77 17.55 -5.70
C ILE A 284 -5.24 17.41 -6.09
N ASP A 285 -5.51 16.87 -7.28
CA ASP A 285 -6.88 16.70 -7.77
C ASP A 285 -6.99 15.53 -8.76
N LYS A 286 -8.14 14.85 -8.75
CA LYS A 286 -8.48 13.73 -9.64
C LYS A 286 -7.42 12.63 -9.63
N ILE A 287 -7.24 12.05 -8.45
CA ILE A 287 -6.39 10.87 -8.27
C ILE A 287 -7.27 9.63 -8.22
N VAL A 288 -7.06 8.71 -9.15
CA VAL A 288 -7.82 7.46 -9.25
C VAL A 288 -6.87 6.28 -9.10
N ILE A 289 -7.10 5.45 -8.09
CA ILE A 289 -6.31 4.25 -7.83
C ILE A 289 -7.24 3.04 -7.83
N ASN A 290 -7.10 2.17 -8.82
CA ASN A 290 -7.95 0.99 -9.02
C ASN A 290 -7.18 -0.29 -8.71
N ASP A 291 -7.78 -1.16 -7.90
CA ASP A 291 -7.26 -2.49 -7.59
C ASP A 291 -5.80 -2.53 -7.09
N PRO A 292 -5.37 -1.61 -6.18
CA PRO A 292 -4.03 -1.69 -5.61
C PRO A 292 -3.93 -2.91 -4.68
N LEU A 293 -2.84 -3.66 -4.80
CA LEU A 293 -2.44 -4.66 -3.82
C LEU A 293 -1.12 -4.24 -3.19
N THR A 294 -1.14 -4.01 -1.89
CA THR A 294 0.04 -3.65 -1.10
C THR A 294 0.30 -4.74 -0.07
N SER A 295 1.56 -5.12 0.15
CA SER A 295 1.84 -6.11 1.19
C SER A 295 3.23 -6.02 1.78
N ASN A 296 3.30 -6.33 3.08
CA ASN A 296 4.53 -6.37 3.88
C ASN A 296 5.37 -5.08 3.82
N ASN A 297 4.72 -3.94 3.62
CA ASN A 297 5.37 -2.65 3.72
C ASN A 297 5.69 -2.36 5.20
N VAL A 298 6.85 -1.77 5.50
CA VAL A 298 7.20 -1.37 6.87
C VAL A 298 6.35 -0.18 7.30
N GLY A 299 5.99 0.69 6.36
CA GLY A 299 4.96 1.71 6.51
C GLY A 299 3.56 1.17 6.17
N SER A 300 2.67 2.08 5.78
CA SER A 300 1.28 1.75 5.44
C SER A 300 1.15 1.21 4.02
N GLY A 301 0.09 0.45 3.75
CA GLY A 301 -0.28 0.08 2.39
C GLY A 301 -0.48 1.33 1.52
N ILE A 302 -1.40 2.19 1.94
CA ILE A 302 -1.57 3.53 1.36
C ILE A 302 -1.55 4.58 2.49
N MET A 303 -0.88 5.71 2.25
CA MET A 303 -0.83 6.85 3.15
C MET A 303 -1.32 8.13 2.46
N LEU A 304 -2.02 8.99 3.21
CA LEU A 304 -2.36 10.37 2.80
C LEU A 304 -1.80 11.36 3.81
N PHE A 305 -0.81 12.16 3.43
CA PHE A 305 -0.18 13.13 4.34
C PHE A 305 -0.18 14.54 3.78
N PHE A 306 -1.13 15.38 4.24
CA PHE A 306 -1.27 16.76 3.77
C PHE A 306 -0.91 17.71 4.91
N THR A 307 0.27 18.33 4.86
CA THR A 307 0.86 19.13 5.95
C THR A 307 0.49 20.63 5.93
N ASN A 308 0.89 21.36 6.98
CA ASN A 308 0.33 22.66 7.38
C ASN A 308 0.85 23.90 6.59
N ASP A 309 2.00 23.81 5.92
CA ASP A 309 2.65 24.95 5.25
C ASP A 309 2.26 25.10 3.77
N ILE A 310 1.24 24.37 3.36
CA ILE A 310 0.75 24.38 1.99
C ILE A 310 -0.14 25.62 1.80
N THR A 311 0.40 26.78 1.39
CA THR A 311 -0.44 27.90 0.92
C THR A 311 -1.08 27.55 -0.43
N ILE A 312 -2.13 26.73 -0.40
CA ILE A 312 -2.88 26.42 -1.62
C ILE A 312 -3.66 27.68 -2.01
N GLU A 313 -3.21 28.38 -3.05
CA GLU A 313 -4.03 29.42 -3.66
C GLU A 313 -5.36 28.78 -4.11
N ASN A 314 -6.47 29.35 -3.63
CA ASN A 314 -7.84 29.09 -4.09
C ASN A 314 -8.57 27.80 -3.65
N ASN A 315 -8.25 27.20 -2.48
CA ASN A 315 -9.02 26.06 -1.88
C ASN A 315 -9.53 25.05 -2.94
N PRO A 316 -8.64 24.36 -3.67
CA PRO A 316 -9.03 23.52 -4.78
C PRO A 316 -9.89 22.37 -4.28
N ASN A 317 -10.87 22.02 -5.10
CA ASN A 317 -11.63 20.80 -4.93
C ASN A 317 -10.68 19.61 -5.14
N ILE A 318 -10.53 18.78 -4.11
CA ILE A 318 -9.78 17.53 -4.17
C ILE A 318 -10.78 16.41 -4.47
N ASP A 319 -10.51 15.65 -5.53
CA ASP A 319 -11.16 14.37 -5.78
C ASP A 319 -10.15 13.22 -5.78
N ILE A 320 -10.24 12.34 -4.79
CA ILE A 320 -9.44 11.11 -4.71
C ILE A 320 -10.39 9.92 -4.62
N SER A 321 -10.20 8.93 -5.48
CA SER A 321 -10.96 7.69 -5.47
C SER A 321 -10.01 6.50 -5.48
N ILE A 322 -10.14 5.64 -4.46
CA ILE A 322 -9.35 4.43 -4.28
C ILE A 322 -10.32 3.26 -4.20
N SER A 323 -10.30 2.39 -5.21
CA SER A 323 -11.24 1.29 -5.33
C SER A 323 -10.56 -0.06 -5.18
N ARG A 324 -11.16 -0.95 -4.37
CA ARG A 324 -10.75 -2.34 -4.17
C ARG A 324 -9.30 -2.48 -3.73
N HIS A 325 -8.85 -1.60 -2.83
CA HIS A 325 -7.53 -1.70 -2.21
C HIS A 325 -7.49 -2.94 -1.33
N ILE A 326 -6.53 -3.83 -1.60
CA ILE A 326 -6.20 -4.95 -0.73
C ILE A 326 -4.84 -4.65 -0.10
N ASP A 327 -4.79 -4.64 1.23
CA ASP A 327 -3.53 -4.64 1.97
C ASP A 327 -3.37 -5.92 2.79
N ASP A 328 -2.19 -6.51 2.75
CA ASP A 328 -1.82 -7.64 3.61
C ASP A 328 -0.49 -7.39 4.35
N SER A 329 -0.54 -7.34 5.67
CA SER A 329 0.66 -7.33 6.53
C SER A 329 1.53 -6.06 6.47
N SER A 330 1.03 -4.96 5.90
CA SER A 330 1.67 -3.64 6.10
C SER A 330 1.43 -3.13 7.53
N LYS A 331 2.14 -2.07 7.96
CA LYS A 331 1.94 -1.48 9.31
C LYS A 331 0.49 -1.11 9.56
N HIS A 332 -0.06 -0.32 8.66
CA HIS A 332 -1.49 -0.05 8.54
C HIS A 332 -1.92 -0.41 7.12
N GLY A 333 -3.19 -0.79 6.93
CA GLY A 333 -3.75 -0.91 5.59
C GLY A 333 -3.83 0.48 4.95
N PHE A 334 -4.44 1.41 5.69
CA PHE A 334 -4.59 2.80 5.27
C PHE A 334 -4.29 3.76 6.41
N PHE A 335 -3.53 4.82 6.14
CA PHE A 335 -3.13 5.80 7.15
C PHE A 335 -3.29 7.23 6.67
N ILE A 336 -3.94 8.05 7.49
CA ILE A 336 -4.01 9.50 7.32
C ILE A 336 -3.35 10.14 8.55
N PRO A 337 -2.05 10.47 8.51
CA PRO A 337 -1.36 11.18 9.60
C PRO A 337 -1.88 12.60 9.86
N ASN A 338 -2.20 13.34 8.79
CA ASN A 338 -2.63 14.73 8.90
C ASN A 338 -3.33 15.15 7.61
N VAL A 339 -4.44 15.90 7.73
CA VAL A 339 -5.07 16.60 6.61
C VAL A 339 -5.39 18.03 7.02
N ARG A 340 -4.83 19.00 6.27
CA ARG A 340 -4.99 20.45 6.49
C ARG A 340 -6.43 20.95 6.30
N ASP A 341 -6.72 22.06 6.96
CA ASP A 341 -7.93 22.87 6.82
C ASP A 341 -8.07 23.55 5.44
N GLY A 342 -9.33 23.86 5.06
CA GLY A 342 -9.66 24.66 3.87
C GLY A 342 -9.80 23.85 2.57
N LEU A 343 -9.45 22.57 2.61
CA LEU A 343 -9.63 21.64 1.49
C LEU A 343 -11.09 21.31 1.28
N VAL A 344 -11.60 21.44 0.05
CA VAL A 344 -12.95 21.04 -0.32
C VAL A 344 -12.93 19.77 -1.17
N GLY A 345 -14.04 19.03 -1.24
CA GLY A 345 -14.21 17.89 -2.16
C GLY A 345 -14.39 16.56 -1.44
N SER A 346 -13.83 15.48 -1.99
CA SER A 346 -13.99 14.14 -1.42
C SER A 346 -12.79 13.21 -1.63
N ILE A 347 -12.55 12.38 -0.62
CA ILE A 347 -11.73 11.17 -0.66
C ILE A 347 -12.66 9.98 -0.53
N ASN A 348 -12.67 9.08 -1.51
CA ASN A 348 -13.56 7.93 -1.57
C ASN A 348 -12.74 6.64 -1.55
N LEU A 349 -12.89 5.83 -0.50
CA LEU A 349 -12.35 4.48 -0.39
C LEU A 349 -13.48 3.47 -0.63
N LEU A 350 -13.43 2.73 -1.72
CA LEU A 350 -14.52 1.87 -2.19
C LEU A 350 -14.15 0.39 -2.10
N ASN A 351 -14.82 -0.36 -1.23
CA ASN A 351 -14.62 -1.79 -1.00
C ASN A 351 -13.16 -2.19 -0.62
N PRO A 352 -12.49 -1.49 0.33
CA PRO A 352 -11.15 -1.89 0.74
C PRO A 352 -11.17 -3.17 1.60
N VAL A 353 -10.11 -3.96 1.50
CA VAL A 353 -9.86 -5.15 2.34
C VAL A 353 -8.49 -5.00 2.98
N TRP A 354 -8.44 -4.89 4.30
CA TRP A 354 -7.19 -4.74 5.04
C TRP A 354 -7.03 -5.92 5.99
N GLN A 355 -5.94 -6.67 5.82
CA GLN A 355 -5.70 -7.89 6.56
C GLN A 355 -4.30 -8.03 7.14
N ASN A 356 -4.22 -8.71 8.28
CA ASN A 356 -2.97 -9.09 8.98
C ASN A 356 -2.04 -7.91 9.31
N ASN A 357 -2.58 -6.70 9.40
CA ASN A 357 -1.78 -5.50 9.62
C ASN A 357 -0.96 -5.59 10.90
N LYS A 358 0.30 -5.15 10.83
CA LYS A 358 1.22 -5.21 11.99
C LYS A 358 0.68 -4.37 13.15
N GLN A 359 0.00 -3.28 12.83
CA GLN A 359 -0.72 -2.39 13.74
C GLN A 359 -2.20 -2.29 13.29
N GLY A 360 -2.89 -1.22 13.65
CA GLY A 360 -4.29 -0.99 13.29
C GLY A 360 -4.50 -0.95 11.79
N ALA A 361 -5.60 -1.47 11.28
CA ALA A 361 -5.85 -1.54 9.85
C ALA A 361 -6.09 -0.14 9.24
N LEU A 362 -6.84 0.71 9.95
CA LEU A 362 -7.08 2.11 9.58
C LEU A 362 -6.65 3.03 10.71
N LEU A 363 -5.83 4.02 10.40
CA LEU A 363 -5.51 5.11 11.30
C LEU A 363 -5.81 6.45 10.62
N ILE A 364 -6.58 7.30 11.28
CA ILE A 364 -6.89 8.65 10.86
C ILE A 364 -6.53 9.58 12.02
N SER A 365 -5.61 10.50 11.80
CA SER A 365 -5.18 11.52 12.75
C SER A 365 -5.37 12.90 12.15
N ASN A 366 -5.88 13.84 12.96
CA ASN A 366 -6.01 15.26 12.63
C ASN A 366 -6.65 15.54 11.25
N PHE A 367 -7.85 15.04 11.01
CA PHE A 367 -8.58 15.15 9.74
C PHE A 367 -9.40 16.45 9.63
N GLY A 368 -8.74 17.56 9.26
CA GLY A 368 -9.39 18.82 8.84
C GLY A 368 -10.26 19.55 9.88
N LYS A 369 -11.10 20.48 9.38
CA LYS A 369 -12.09 21.29 10.12
C LYS A 369 -13.43 21.34 9.35
N GLU A 370 -14.51 21.50 10.11
CA GLU A 370 -15.93 21.49 9.68
C GLU A 370 -16.19 22.18 8.31
N GLY A 371 -16.81 21.45 7.37
CA GLY A 371 -17.57 22.02 6.26
C GLY A 371 -16.99 21.98 4.84
N THR A 372 -15.96 21.18 4.53
CA THR A 372 -15.30 21.27 3.20
C THR A 372 -14.89 19.94 2.55
N LEU A 373 -14.08 19.06 3.19
CA LEU A 373 -13.63 17.77 2.62
C LEU A 373 -14.39 16.58 3.24
N ALA A 374 -14.94 15.69 2.42
CA ALA A 374 -15.56 14.45 2.86
C ALA A 374 -14.62 13.25 2.70
N LEU A 375 -14.51 12.39 3.72
CA LEU A 375 -13.88 11.08 3.62
C LEU A 375 -14.97 10.00 3.66
N ASN A 376 -15.19 9.32 2.55
CA ASN A 376 -16.18 8.26 2.44
C ASN A 376 -15.46 6.91 2.33
N ILE A 377 -15.75 6.00 3.27
CA ILE A 377 -15.21 4.63 3.28
C ILE A 377 -16.39 3.68 3.16
N LEU A 378 -16.55 3.06 1.99
CA LEU A 378 -17.71 2.24 1.66
C LEU A 378 -17.33 0.76 1.61
N ASN A 379 -18.10 -0.08 2.30
CA ASN A 379 -17.94 -1.53 2.41
C ASN A 379 -16.51 -1.99 2.81
N PRO A 380 -15.85 -1.39 3.81
CA PRO A 380 -14.53 -1.86 4.24
C PRO A 380 -14.61 -3.22 4.94
N ILE A 381 -13.64 -4.09 4.68
CA ILE A 381 -13.46 -5.37 5.36
C ILE A 381 -12.12 -5.36 6.09
N LEU A 382 -12.15 -5.56 7.42
CA LEU A 382 -10.96 -5.65 8.25
C LEU A 382 -10.82 -7.07 8.79
N THR A 383 -9.63 -7.66 8.65
CA THR A 383 -9.31 -9.00 9.18
C THR A 383 -7.98 -8.97 9.91
N ASN A 384 -7.90 -9.41 11.17
CA ASN A 384 -6.63 -9.50 11.92
C ASN A 384 -5.77 -8.22 11.90
N TRP A 385 -5.99 -7.31 12.84
CA TRP A 385 -5.09 -6.17 13.05
C TRP A 385 -4.16 -6.42 14.23
N ASN A 386 -3.14 -5.57 14.34
CA ASN A 386 -2.14 -5.59 15.41
C ASN A 386 -1.38 -6.92 15.53
N THR A 387 -0.99 -7.54 14.41
CA THR A 387 -0.24 -8.81 14.41
C THR A 387 1.15 -8.69 15.05
N SER A 388 1.71 -7.48 15.13
CA SER A 388 2.96 -7.21 15.87
C SER A 388 2.78 -6.99 17.37
N ARG A 389 1.54 -6.98 17.88
CA ARG A 389 1.20 -6.75 19.29
C ARG A 389 1.74 -5.42 19.83
N SER A 390 1.53 -4.33 19.08
CA SER A 390 1.88 -2.99 19.53
C SER A 390 1.12 -2.64 20.81
N ASP A 391 1.83 -2.22 21.85
CA ASP A 391 1.23 -1.71 23.08
C ASP A 391 0.79 -0.25 22.97
N PHE A 392 1.22 0.47 21.92
CA PHE A 392 0.88 1.87 21.75
C PHE A 392 -0.62 2.02 21.44
N PHE A 393 -1.33 2.66 22.36
CA PHE A 393 -2.79 2.69 22.38
C PHE A 393 -3.41 3.19 21.07
N TYR A 394 -2.80 4.18 20.42
CA TYR A 394 -3.33 4.78 19.19
C TYR A 394 -3.09 3.93 17.94
N TYR A 395 -2.20 2.95 18.00
CA TYR A 395 -1.83 2.15 16.82
C TYR A 395 -2.35 0.72 16.90
N ARG A 396 -2.91 0.28 18.02
CA ARG A 396 -3.21 -1.16 18.21
C ARG A 396 -4.63 -1.58 17.83
N ASN A 397 -5.57 -0.66 17.67
CA ASN A 397 -6.98 -0.99 17.44
C ASN A 397 -7.29 -1.14 15.95
N GLY A 398 -8.40 -1.79 15.59
CA GLY A 398 -8.75 -2.06 14.19
C GLY A 398 -8.87 -0.78 13.37
N ILE A 399 -9.70 0.15 13.84
CA ILE A 399 -9.84 1.51 13.33
C ILE A 399 -9.50 2.48 14.45
N ASN A 400 -8.62 3.43 14.19
CA ASN A 400 -8.28 4.52 15.09
C ASN A 400 -8.61 5.85 14.41
N ILE A 401 -9.49 6.64 15.02
CA ILE A 401 -9.80 8.01 14.59
C ILE A 401 -9.43 8.93 15.74
N ILE A 402 -8.29 9.60 15.61
CA ILE A 402 -7.65 10.30 16.71
C ILE A 402 -7.46 11.77 16.41
N LYS A 403 -7.49 12.58 17.46
CA LYS A 403 -7.11 13.98 17.43
C LYS A 403 -5.97 14.19 18.41
N GLU A 404 -4.77 14.42 17.88
CA GLU A 404 -3.55 14.50 18.69
C GLU A 404 -3.20 15.92 19.11
N ASP A 405 -3.48 16.93 18.27
CA ASP A 405 -3.19 18.33 18.60
C ASP A 405 -4.24 18.92 19.58
N PRO A 406 -3.86 19.32 20.81
CA PRO A 406 -4.80 19.77 21.83
C PRO A 406 -5.12 21.28 21.78
N VAL A 407 -4.38 22.06 20.99
CA VAL A 407 -4.41 23.54 21.01
C VAL A 407 -5.16 24.12 19.81
N ASN A 408 -5.03 23.51 18.64
CA ASN A 408 -5.68 24.03 17.45
C ASN A 408 -7.17 23.66 17.36
N ALA A 409 -7.97 24.57 16.80
CA ALA A 409 -9.44 24.44 16.65
C ALA A 409 -9.90 23.39 15.60
N TYR A 410 -9.01 22.48 15.20
CA TYR A 410 -9.23 21.42 14.23
C TYR A 410 -10.27 20.41 14.74
N ARG A 411 -11.14 19.95 13.85
CA ARG A 411 -12.22 19.00 14.17
C ARG A 411 -12.18 17.89 13.12
N ASN A 412 -11.88 16.63 13.48
CA ASN A 412 -12.03 15.48 12.58
C ASN A 412 -13.49 15.42 12.08
N VAL A 413 -13.78 15.90 10.88
CA VAL A 413 -15.17 16.09 10.39
C VAL A 413 -15.37 15.43 9.05
N GLY A 414 -16.62 15.10 8.69
CA GLY A 414 -16.94 14.62 7.34
C GLY A 414 -16.40 13.22 7.05
N ILE A 415 -16.08 12.44 8.09
CA ILE A 415 -15.69 11.03 7.97
C ILE A 415 -16.97 10.18 8.00
N ASN A 416 -17.17 9.41 6.94
CA ASN A 416 -18.33 8.54 6.72
C ASN A 416 -17.84 7.12 6.46
N ILE A 417 -18.28 6.16 7.28
CA ILE A 417 -17.93 4.74 7.13
C ILE A 417 -19.23 3.94 6.99
N HIS A 418 -19.40 3.25 5.87
CA HIS A 418 -20.62 2.52 5.54
C HIS A 418 -20.36 1.03 5.35
N ASN A 419 -21.25 0.18 5.87
CA ASN A 419 -21.23 -1.27 5.72
C ASN A 419 -19.89 -1.91 6.13
N LEU A 420 -19.34 -1.47 7.27
CA LEU A 420 -18.09 -2.02 7.78
C LEU A 420 -18.26 -3.48 8.22
N THR A 421 -17.42 -4.35 7.68
CA THR A 421 -17.31 -5.76 8.06
C THR A 421 -16.02 -6.00 8.83
N ILE A 422 -16.10 -6.69 9.97
CA ILE A 422 -14.94 -7.09 10.76
C ILE A 422 -14.93 -8.62 10.88
N ARG A 423 -13.82 -9.23 10.47
CA ARG A 423 -13.59 -10.69 10.56
C ARG A 423 -12.45 -10.94 11.54
N LYS A 424 -12.72 -11.57 12.69
CA LYS A 424 -11.66 -11.92 13.64
C LYS A 424 -11.21 -13.36 13.40
N THR A 425 -9.90 -13.59 13.29
CA THR A 425 -9.29 -14.92 13.41
C THR A 425 -8.32 -14.92 14.60
N GLU A 426 -7.80 -16.08 15.01
CA GLU A 426 -6.96 -16.29 16.21
C GLU A 426 -5.60 -15.52 16.20
N VAL A 427 -5.31 -14.74 15.16
CA VAL A 427 -3.98 -14.18 14.84
C VAL A 427 -3.78 -12.71 15.33
N GLY A 428 -4.72 -12.14 16.09
CA GLY A 428 -4.66 -10.75 16.60
C GLY A 428 -4.46 -10.60 18.12
N ASP A 429 -4.02 -9.42 18.57
CA ASP A 429 -3.94 -9.07 19.99
C ASP A 429 -5.34 -8.92 20.62
N ASP A 430 -5.63 -9.76 21.62
CA ASP A 430 -6.90 -9.83 22.34
C ASP A 430 -7.21 -8.62 23.23
N THR A 431 -6.27 -7.67 23.36
CA THR A 431 -6.46 -6.41 24.09
C THR A 431 -6.93 -5.25 23.21
N THR A 432 -7.09 -5.49 21.91
CA THR A 432 -7.43 -4.46 20.92
C THR A 432 -8.94 -4.30 20.74
N ILE A 433 -9.34 -3.08 20.39
CA ILE A 433 -10.75 -2.72 20.18
C ILE A 433 -11.00 -2.60 18.67
N PRO A 434 -12.19 -2.96 18.16
CA PRO A 434 -12.50 -2.81 16.74
C PRO A 434 -12.43 -1.36 16.25
N ILE A 435 -13.02 -0.42 16.98
CA ILE A 435 -13.04 1.01 16.63
C ILE A 435 -12.74 1.84 17.89
N VAL A 436 -11.72 2.68 17.82
CA VAL A 436 -11.36 3.67 18.83
C VAL A 436 -11.45 5.06 18.23
N ILE A 437 -12.16 5.94 18.94
CA ILE A 437 -12.26 7.36 18.63
C ILE A 437 -11.77 8.14 19.85
N ASP A 438 -10.71 8.93 19.69
CA ASP A 438 -10.03 9.58 20.82
C ASP A 438 -9.58 11.02 20.49
N SER A 439 -9.58 11.90 21.48
CA SER A 439 -9.06 13.26 21.38
C SER A 439 -8.19 13.59 22.60
N THR A 440 -7.01 14.16 22.36
CA THR A 440 -6.10 14.61 23.43
C THR A 440 -6.67 15.78 24.23
N ASN A 441 -7.64 16.52 23.68
CA ASN A 441 -8.37 17.56 24.41
C ASN A 441 -9.85 17.17 24.58
N PRO A 442 -10.20 16.53 25.71
CA PRO A 442 -11.55 16.01 25.94
C PRO A 442 -12.61 17.10 26.16
N ASN A 443 -12.21 18.37 26.26
CA ASN A 443 -13.12 19.49 26.47
C ASN A 443 -13.56 20.15 25.14
N ILE A 444 -12.98 19.75 24.01
CA ILE A 444 -13.32 20.27 22.68
C ILE A 444 -14.05 19.18 21.89
N LYS A 445 -15.27 19.50 21.44
CA LYS A 445 -16.02 18.73 20.44
C LYS A 445 -15.24 18.74 19.12
N SER A 446 -14.38 17.74 18.95
CA SER A 446 -13.28 17.75 17.97
C SER A 446 -13.35 16.60 16.98
N ILE A 447 -14.36 15.73 17.07
CA ILE A 447 -14.59 14.64 16.12
C ILE A 447 -16.07 14.59 15.80
N TYR A 448 -16.41 14.54 14.51
CA TYR A 448 -17.75 14.50 13.91
C TYR A 448 -17.78 13.38 12.89
N LEU A 449 -18.32 12.24 13.31
CA LEU A 449 -18.60 11.14 12.42
C LEU A 449 -20.03 11.30 11.91
N SER A 450 -20.17 11.49 10.60
CA SER A 450 -21.48 11.74 10.00
C SER A 450 -22.26 10.46 9.79
N ILE A 451 -21.62 9.35 9.41
CA ILE A 451 -22.29 8.04 9.31
C ILE A 451 -21.32 6.93 9.73
N LEU A 452 -21.82 6.03 10.59
CA LEU A 452 -21.23 4.72 10.84
C LEU A 452 -22.34 3.67 10.77
N ASP A 453 -22.34 2.87 9.70
CA ASP A 453 -23.22 1.72 9.53
C ASP A 453 -22.38 0.44 9.53
N SER A 454 -22.64 -0.45 10.49
CA SER A 454 -21.81 -1.63 10.72
C SER A 454 -22.58 -2.68 11.51
N ASP A 455 -22.29 -3.96 11.26
CA ASP A 455 -22.69 -5.06 12.17
C ASP A 455 -21.88 -5.06 13.49
N VAL A 456 -20.96 -4.09 13.65
CA VAL A 456 -20.07 -3.97 14.81
C VAL A 456 -20.86 -3.46 16.02
N LYS A 457 -20.97 -4.31 17.04
CA LYS A 457 -21.69 -4.01 18.28
C LYS A 457 -20.90 -3.16 19.30
N TYR A 458 -19.61 -2.88 19.07
CA TYR A 458 -18.71 -2.25 20.06
C TYR A 458 -17.85 -1.14 19.48
N ILE A 459 -17.97 0.07 20.04
CA ILE A 459 -17.16 1.24 19.73
C ILE A 459 -16.69 1.84 21.06
N GLN A 460 -15.40 2.14 21.18
CA GLN A 460 -14.90 2.95 22.28
C GLN A 460 -14.75 4.40 21.82
N ALA A 461 -15.43 5.31 22.51
CA ALA A 461 -15.30 6.74 22.34
C ALA A 461 -14.90 7.40 23.66
N LYS A 462 -13.87 8.25 23.64
CA LYS A 462 -13.53 9.13 24.79
C LYS A 462 -14.25 10.49 24.68
N LYS A 463 -14.25 11.25 25.78
CA LYS A 463 -14.91 12.57 25.92
C LYS A 463 -14.43 13.55 24.83
N GLY A 464 -15.32 14.35 24.24
CA GLY A 464 -15.00 15.30 23.15
C GLY A 464 -15.49 14.90 21.74
N LEU A 465 -16.28 13.82 21.64
CA LEU A 465 -16.90 13.34 20.40
C LEU A 465 -18.29 13.96 20.17
N VAL A 466 -18.60 14.26 18.91
CA VAL A 466 -19.96 14.59 18.42
C VAL A 466 -20.33 13.57 17.34
N LEU A 467 -21.52 12.99 17.45
CA LEU A 467 -22.05 12.01 16.50
C LEU A 467 -23.36 12.59 15.95
N SER A 468 -23.45 12.77 14.62
CA SER A 468 -24.62 13.40 14.00
C SER A 468 -25.63 12.41 13.41
N ASP A 469 -25.22 11.19 13.02
CA ASP A 469 -26.12 10.12 12.55
C ASP A 469 -25.48 8.72 12.75
N ILE A 470 -26.09 7.89 13.59
CA ILE A 470 -25.67 6.49 13.83
C ILE A 470 -26.85 5.59 13.50
N ARG A 471 -26.65 4.62 12.59
CA ARG A 471 -27.69 3.70 12.12
C ARG A 471 -27.25 2.25 12.39
N ASN A 472 -28.21 1.38 12.71
CA ASN A 472 -28.03 -0.06 12.94
C ASN A 472 -27.12 -0.52 14.11
N ILE A 473 -26.61 0.39 14.96
CA ILE A 473 -26.04 0.00 16.25
C ILE A 473 -27.19 -0.34 17.21
N LEU A 474 -27.33 -1.61 17.58
CA LEU A 474 -28.23 -2.06 18.65
C LEU A 474 -27.84 -1.37 19.97
N LYS A 475 -28.55 -0.31 20.36
CA LYS A 475 -28.53 0.32 21.69
C LYS A 475 -27.16 0.33 22.40
N GLY A 476 -26.19 1.08 21.86
CA GLY A 476 -25.00 1.47 22.62
C GLY A 476 -25.35 2.57 23.62
N PHE A 477 -24.99 2.43 24.89
CA PHE A 477 -25.17 3.50 25.89
C PHE A 477 -24.31 4.72 25.51
N TYR A 478 -24.97 5.83 25.13
CA TYR A 478 -24.34 7.13 24.94
C TYR A 478 -24.24 7.84 26.29
N TRP A 479 -23.06 8.31 26.66
CA TRP A 479 -22.89 9.22 27.78
C TRP A 479 -22.14 10.47 27.34
N GLU A 480 -22.80 11.64 27.35
CA GLU A 480 -22.09 12.89 27.62
C GLU A 480 -21.85 12.94 29.14
N THR A 481 -20.62 12.74 29.62
CA THR A 481 -20.29 13.02 31.03
C THR A 481 -19.54 14.34 31.15
N SER A 482 -20.12 15.28 31.90
CA SER A 482 -19.49 16.56 32.27
C SER A 482 -18.37 16.39 33.31
N THR A 483 -18.18 15.21 33.87
CA THR A 483 -17.11 14.88 34.81
C THR A 483 -16.28 13.73 34.27
N ALA A 484 -14.99 13.71 34.61
CA ALA A 484 -14.10 12.60 34.31
C ALA A 484 -14.69 11.34 34.95
N VAL A 485 -15.27 10.50 34.11
CA VAL A 485 -15.85 9.23 34.50
C VAL A 485 -15.03 8.16 33.80
N GLN A 486 -14.12 7.54 34.55
CA GLN A 486 -13.68 6.18 34.21
C GLN A 486 -14.89 5.28 34.43
N ILE A 487 -15.48 4.77 33.35
CA ILE A 487 -16.32 3.57 33.41
C ILE A 487 -15.53 2.42 32.77
N VAL A 488 -15.01 1.60 33.67
CA VAL A 488 -14.78 0.16 33.50
C VAL A 488 -16.17 -0.45 33.27
N THR A 489 -16.49 -1.17 32.19
CA THR A 489 -16.05 -2.52 31.83
C THR A 489 -16.67 -2.88 30.46
N TYR A 490 -16.14 -3.92 29.80
CA TYR A 490 -16.50 -4.56 28.52
C TYR A 490 -15.68 -4.09 27.31
N GLY A 491 -14.86 -5.02 26.81
CA GLY A 491 -13.85 -4.76 25.78
C GLY A 491 -12.52 -5.49 26.00
N ARG A 492 -12.43 -6.43 26.94
CA ARG A 492 -11.39 -7.45 26.91
C ARG A 492 -12.01 -8.70 26.29
N PHE A 493 -11.93 -8.81 24.97
CA PHE A 493 -12.37 -9.99 24.22
C PHE A 493 -11.21 -10.99 24.21
N TYR A 494 -10.91 -11.55 25.37
CA TYR A 494 -9.97 -12.64 25.44
C TYR A 494 -10.56 -13.84 24.69
N THR A 495 -9.80 -14.41 23.76
CA THR A 495 -10.05 -15.80 23.34
C THR A 495 -9.63 -16.77 24.44
N VAL A 496 -8.78 -16.34 25.40
CA VAL A 496 -8.39 -17.07 26.61
C VAL A 496 -8.28 -16.15 27.83
N TYR A 497 -9.21 -16.25 28.78
CA TYR A 497 -9.20 -15.55 30.07
C TYR A 497 -8.35 -16.31 31.08
N THR A 498 -7.47 -15.64 31.83
CA THR A 498 -6.62 -16.25 32.87
C THR A 498 -6.77 -15.59 34.25
N ASN A 499 -6.55 -16.36 35.33
CA ASN A 499 -6.52 -15.87 36.72
C ASN A 499 -5.11 -15.52 37.21
N LEU A 500 -4.11 -15.47 36.31
CA LEU A 500 -2.76 -15.03 36.64
C LEU A 500 -2.75 -13.54 37.04
N GLY A 501 -2.16 -13.23 38.20
CA GLY A 501 -2.02 -11.85 38.67
C GLY A 501 -3.32 -11.17 39.15
N LEU A 502 -4.43 -11.90 39.26
CA LEU A 502 -5.68 -11.39 39.80
C LEU A 502 -5.77 -11.64 41.32
N SER A 503 -6.27 -10.65 42.06
CA SER A 503 -6.60 -10.79 43.50
C SER A 503 -7.82 -11.70 43.71
N ASP A 504 -7.89 -12.34 44.89
CA ASP A 504 -8.74 -13.48 45.30
C ASP A 504 -9.99 -13.82 44.45
N ASN A 505 -9.98 -15.08 43.97
CA ASN A 505 -11.10 -15.82 43.37
C ASN A 505 -11.92 -15.08 42.29
N PRO A 506 -11.36 -14.81 41.09
CA PRO A 506 -12.04 -14.07 40.03
C PRO A 506 -13.31 -14.75 39.50
N ILE A 507 -14.35 -13.94 39.25
CA ILE A 507 -15.62 -14.34 38.62
C ILE A 507 -15.75 -13.66 37.25
N TYR A 508 -15.93 -14.45 36.20
CA TYR A 508 -16.14 -14.01 34.82
C TYR A 508 -17.61 -14.16 34.45
N TYR A 509 -18.28 -13.04 34.18
CA TYR A 509 -19.66 -13.05 33.69
C TYR A 509 -19.68 -13.08 32.16
N ILE A 510 -20.28 -14.13 31.58
CA ILE A 510 -20.54 -14.25 30.15
C ILE A 510 -22.01 -13.88 29.88
N ARG A 511 -22.23 -12.88 29.01
CA ARG A 511 -23.56 -12.37 28.68
C ARG A 511 -23.87 -12.55 27.21
N ASN A 512 -25.00 -13.18 26.88
CA ASN A 512 -25.33 -13.56 25.50
C ASN A 512 -25.35 -12.39 24.51
N GLU A 513 -25.85 -11.24 24.95
CA GLU A 513 -25.89 -10.00 24.16
C GLU A 513 -24.51 -9.53 23.69
N GLN A 514 -23.43 -10.12 24.24
CA GLN A 514 -22.06 -9.72 24.00
C GLN A 514 -21.30 -10.54 22.93
N TYR A 515 -21.91 -11.57 22.35
CA TYR A 515 -21.21 -12.54 21.50
C TYR A 515 -21.93 -12.83 20.18
N THR A 516 -21.18 -13.32 19.18
CA THR A 516 -21.66 -13.66 17.83
C THR A 516 -21.68 -15.19 17.61
N GLU A 517 -22.53 -15.65 16.70
CA GLU A 517 -22.67 -17.08 16.35
C GLU A 517 -21.31 -17.71 15.97
N GLY A 518 -21.01 -18.89 16.51
CA GLY A 518 -19.74 -19.62 16.30
C GLY A 518 -18.54 -19.04 17.06
N GLN A 519 -18.71 -17.99 17.87
CA GLN A 519 -17.60 -17.39 18.61
C GLN A 519 -17.14 -18.29 19.76
N ARG A 520 -15.82 -18.50 19.87
CA ARG A 520 -15.19 -19.25 20.96
C ARG A 520 -14.53 -18.33 21.98
N ILE A 521 -14.67 -18.68 23.26
CA ILE A 521 -13.95 -18.09 24.39
C ILE A 521 -13.36 -19.19 25.26
N SER A 522 -12.16 -19.02 25.78
CA SER A 522 -11.49 -19.99 26.63
C SER A 522 -11.14 -19.39 27.98
N PHE A 523 -10.93 -20.24 28.97
CA PHE A 523 -10.60 -19.88 30.34
C PHE A 523 -9.48 -20.81 30.82
N LEU A 524 -8.33 -20.28 31.19
CA LEU A 524 -7.14 -21.02 31.61
C LEU A 524 -6.78 -20.68 33.05
N VAL A 525 -6.69 -21.68 33.91
CA VAL A 525 -6.27 -21.51 35.30
C VAL A 525 -4.74 -21.52 35.36
N GLU A 526 -4.15 -20.41 35.79
CA GLU A 526 -2.70 -20.22 35.91
C GLU A 526 -2.26 -19.83 37.33
N SER A 527 -3.21 -19.58 38.23
CA SER A 527 -2.98 -19.41 39.67
C SER A 527 -3.91 -20.33 40.49
N SER A 528 -3.53 -20.64 41.72
CA SER A 528 -4.30 -21.53 42.62
C SER A 528 -5.60 -20.91 43.17
N ASN A 529 -5.92 -19.67 42.78
CA ASN A 529 -7.17 -19.01 43.12
C ASN A 529 -8.32 -19.59 42.28
N TRP A 530 -9.53 -19.62 42.83
CA TRP A 530 -10.70 -20.08 42.09
C TRP A 530 -11.01 -19.14 40.92
N MET A 531 -10.97 -19.65 39.71
CA MET A 531 -11.58 -19.04 38.54
C MET A 531 -13.02 -19.55 38.42
N THR A 532 -14.00 -18.64 38.42
CA THR A 532 -15.41 -18.99 38.24
C THR A 532 -15.97 -18.30 37.01
N ILE A 533 -16.72 -19.02 36.19
CA ILE A 533 -17.42 -18.53 35.01
C ILE A 533 -18.90 -18.56 35.34
N VAL A 534 -19.65 -17.51 35.03
CA VAL A 534 -21.08 -17.38 35.30
C VAL A 534 -21.77 -16.88 34.04
N SER A 535 -22.76 -17.62 33.55
CA SER A 535 -23.67 -17.09 32.54
C SER A 535 -24.82 -16.32 33.19
N ASP A 536 -25.20 -15.19 32.60
CA ASP A 536 -26.38 -14.41 33.00
C ASP A 536 -27.72 -15.10 32.74
N ALA A 537 -27.74 -16.11 31.88
CA ALA A 537 -28.93 -16.83 31.46
C ALA A 537 -28.95 -18.31 31.89
N ASN A 538 -27.99 -18.77 32.71
CA ASN A 538 -27.83 -20.18 33.11
C ASN A 538 -27.80 -21.16 31.91
N ASN A 539 -27.21 -20.73 30.80
CA ASN A 539 -27.30 -21.39 29.50
C ASN A 539 -25.98 -22.03 29.03
N ILE A 540 -25.07 -22.36 29.97
CA ILE A 540 -23.88 -23.17 29.67
C ILE A 540 -24.31 -24.63 29.54
N LEU A 541 -23.85 -25.29 28.48
CA LEU A 541 -24.24 -26.63 28.07
C LEU A 541 -23.04 -27.60 28.04
N PRO A 542 -23.17 -28.83 28.60
CA PRO A 542 -24.36 -29.40 29.27
C PRO A 542 -24.82 -28.59 30.48
N SER A 543 -26.14 -28.62 30.78
CA SER A 543 -26.75 -27.70 31.76
C SER A 543 -25.98 -27.72 33.08
N VAL A 544 -25.56 -26.53 33.51
CA VAL A 544 -24.86 -26.33 34.78
C VAL A 544 -25.81 -25.64 35.75
N VAL A 545 -26.14 -26.28 36.87
CA VAL A 545 -27.04 -25.72 37.89
C VAL A 545 -26.53 -24.38 38.41
N GLY A 546 -27.29 -23.30 38.22
CA GLY A 546 -26.88 -21.94 38.59
C GLY A 546 -25.92 -21.26 37.60
N GLY A 547 -25.69 -21.88 36.43
CA GLY A 547 -25.01 -21.25 35.30
C GLY A 547 -23.50 -21.05 35.48
N ASN A 548 -22.88 -21.74 36.46
CA ASN A 548 -21.51 -21.47 36.85
C ASN A 548 -20.56 -22.67 36.88
N LEU A 549 -19.35 -22.47 36.34
CA LEU A 549 -18.26 -23.45 36.34
C LEU A 549 -17.02 -22.85 37.02
N SER A 550 -16.40 -23.60 37.93
CA SER A 550 -15.23 -23.13 38.66
C SER A 550 -14.07 -24.12 38.62
N SER A 551 -12.85 -23.62 38.50
CA SER A 551 -11.62 -24.41 38.66
C SER A 551 -10.55 -23.63 39.43
N ARG A 552 -9.63 -24.35 40.08
CA ARG A 552 -8.44 -23.81 40.75
C ARG A 552 -7.17 -24.63 40.47
N GLU A 553 -7.30 -25.65 39.62
CA GLU A 553 -6.20 -26.53 39.25
C GLU A 553 -5.41 -25.89 38.12
N ILE A 554 -4.19 -25.45 38.42
CA ILE A 554 -3.29 -24.81 37.46
C ILE A 554 -3.11 -25.74 36.25
N GLY A 555 -3.31 -25.20 35.05
CA GLY A 555 -3.34 -25.94 33.78
C GLY A 555 -4.73 -26.36 33.29
N SER A 556 -5.78 -26.18 34.10
CA SER A 556 -7.16 -26.44 33.64
C SER A 556 -7.60 -25.40 32.60
N LYS A 557 -8.23 -25.87 31.52
CA LYS A 557 -8.75 -25.03 30.43
C LYS A 557 -10.22 -25.34 30.16
N LEU A 558 -11.05 -24.33 29.92
CA LEU A 558 -12.42 -24.49 29.43
C LEU A 558 -12.62 -23.62 28.21
N THR A 559 -13.09 -24.16 27.10
CA THR A 559 -13.51 -23.38 25.93
C THR A 559 -15.02 -23.51 25.74
N LEU A 560 -15.69 -22.37 25.62
CA LEU A 560 -17.11 -22.23 25.33
C LEU A 560 -17.29 -21.67 23.91
N GLU A 561 -18.24 -22.23 23.16
CA GLU A 561 -18.64 -21.77 21.82
C GLU A 561 -20.09 -21.28 21.85
N TYR A 562 -20.34 -20.11 21.27
CA TYR A 562 -21.65 -19.47 21.32
C TYR A 562 -22.53 -19.86 20.11
N HIS A 563 -23.69 -20.46 20.37
CA HIS A 563 -24.69 -20.76 19.35
C HIS A 563 -26.12 -20.54 19.86
N ASN A 564 -26.96 -19.86 19.08
CA ASN A 564 -28.40 -19.72 19.33
C ASN A 564 -28.77 -19.30 20.77
N ASN A 565 -28.03 -18.35 21.35
CA ASN A 565 -28.16 -17.92 22.76
C ASN A 565 -27.81 -19.01 23.81
N TYR A 566 -26.92 -19.96 23.49
CA TYR A 566 -26.35 -20.93 24.41
C TYR A 566 -24.84 -20.98 24.31
N TRP A 567 -24.19 -21.42 25.39
CA TRP A 567 -22.74 -21.63 25.47
C TRP A 567 -22.41 -23.10 25.53
N PHE A 568 -21.82 -23.64 24.48
CA PHE A 568 -21.44 -25.05 24.38
C PHE A 568 -20.01 -25.26 24.87
N ILE A 569 -19.78 -26.21 25.76
CA ILE A 569 -18.40 -26.60 26.14
C ILE A 569 -17.74 -27.28 24.93
N ALA A 570 -16.92 -26.52 24.20
CA ALA A 570 -16.17 -26.99 23.05
C ALA A 570 -14.87 -27.71 23.46
N GLU A 571 -14.27 -27.34 24.58
CA GLU A 571 -13.07 -28.00 25.14
C GLU A 571 -13.11 -27.96 26.66
N GLN A 572 -12.71 -29.04 27.33
CA GLN A 572 -12.52 -29.06 28.78
C GLN A 572 -11.28 -29.89 29.14
N ILE A 573 -10.27 -29.22 29.70
CA ILE A 573 -9.04 -29.80 30.24
C ILE A 573 -9.01 -29.52 31.74
N GLY A 574 -8.67 -30.54 32.54
CA GLY A 574 -8.67 -30.44 34.00
C GLY A 574 -10.07 -30.40 34.61
N GLN A 575 -10.15 -30.28 35.94
CA GLN A 575 -11.44 -30.31 36.63
C GLN A 575 -12.10 -28.93 36.67
N TRP A 576 -13.32 -28.85 36.13
CA TRP A 576 -14.25 -27.72 36.27
C TRP A 576 -15.48 -28.18 37.04
N THR A 577 -15.64 -27.68 38.26
CA THR A 577 -16.70 -28.08 39.20
C THR A 577 -17.73 -26.98 39.36
N ASN A 578 -19.00 -27.36 39.40
CA ASN A 578 -20.07 -26.49 39.88
C ASN A 578 -20.01 -26.44 41.43
N THR A 579 -20.23 -25.26 42.02
CA THR A 579 -20.31 -25.10 43.48
C THR A 579 -21.51 -25.83 44.11
N LYS A 580 -22.46 -26.34 43.31
CA LYS A 580 -23.39 -27.42 43.69
C LYS A 580 -23.48 -28.46 42.57
N ARG A 581 -23.16 -29.73 42.87
CA ARG A 581 -23.25 -30.83 41.91
C ARG A 581 -24.66 -30.97 41.33
N ALA A 582 -24.75 -31.13 40.00
CA ALA A 582 -25.84 -31.82 39.35
C ALA A 582 -25.30 -32.67 38.20
N ASN A 583 -25.85 -33.89 38.09
CA ASN A 583 -25.58 -34.88 37.05
C ASN A 583 -26.72 -34.83 36.03
N ASP A 584 -26.99 -33.68 35.43
CA ASP A 584 -28.19 -33.55 34.59
C ASP A 584 -27.86 -33.92 33.13
N MET A 585 -28.39 -35.08 32.71
CA MET A 585 -28.31 -35.60 31.33
C MET A 585 -29.43 -35.05 30.43
N LEU A 586 -29.96 -33.86 30.72
CA LEU A 586 -31.13 -33.30 30.04
C LEU A 586 -30.84 -31.90 29.47
N LEU A 587 -31.13 -31.72 28.19
CA LEU A 587 -30.92 -30.50 27.41
C LEU A 587 -32.26 -30.08 26.77
N ILE A 588 -32.63 -28.80 26.87
CA ILE A 588 -33.89 -28.30 26.30
C ILE A 588 -33.59 -27.06 25.43
N THR A 589 -33.53 -27.21 24.10
CA THR A 589 -33.19 -26.13 23.15
C THR A 589 -33.98 -26.27 21.84
N PRO A 590 -34.37 -25.17 21.16
CA PRO A 590 -35.19 -25.22 19.94
C PRO A 590 -34.47 -25.81 18.70
N ASP A 591 -33.15 -25.89 18.72
CA ASP A 591 -32.34 -26.48 17.64
C ASP A 591 -31.44 -27.61 18.17
N GLU A 592 -31.12 -28.56 17.28
CA GLU A 592 -30.18 -29.62 17.58
C GLU A 592 -28.79 -29.04 17.85
N PRO A 593 -28.19 -29.34 19.00
CA PRO A 593 -26.84 -28.89 19.31
C PRO A 593 -25.79 -29.70 18.51
N LEU A 594 -24.72 -29.02 18.10
CA LEU A 594 -23.78 -29.54 17.10
C LEU A 594 -22.38 -29.90 17.62
N VAL A 595 -22.06 -29.70 18.92
CA VAL A 595 -20.65 -29.73 19.38
C VAL A 595 -20.45 -30.47 20.72
N ASN A 596 -19.48 -31.41 20.75
CA ASN A 596 -18.87 -32.11 21.90
C ASN A 596 -19.82 -32.53 23.04
N LEU A 597 -20.85 -33.29 22.67
CA LEU A 597 -21.88 -33.77 23.58
C LEU A 597 -21.45 -35.08 24.26
N LYS A 598 -21.85 -35.27 25.52
CA LYS A 598 -21.65 -36.54 26.21
C LYS A 598 -22.65 -37.58 25.71
N ASP A 599 -22.20 -38.83 25.63
CA ASP A 599 -23.10 -39.96 25.44
C ASP A 599 -24.17 -39.99 26.54
N ASP A 600 -25.37 -40.42 26.16
CA ASP A 600 -26.59 -40.48 26.96
C ASP A 600 -27.22 -39.12 27.34
N LEU A 601 -26.76 -38.01 26.71
CA LEU A 601 -27.43 -36.72 26.81
C LEU A 601 -28.79 -36.75 26.10
N VAL A 602 -29.85 -36.32 26.77
CA VAL A 602 -31.20 -36.23 26.20
C VAL A 602 -31.46 -34.79 25.76
N TRP A 603 -31.69 -34.55 24.47
CA TRP A 603 -32.15 -33.27 23.93
C TRP A 603 -33.66 -33.26 23.76
N ILE A 604 -34.30 -32.17 24.17
CA ILE A 604 -35.72 -31.89 23.97
C ILE A 604 -35.84 -30.58 23.21
N ASN A 605 -36.49 -30.62 22.05
CA ASN A 605 -36.90 -29.45 21.33
C ASN A 605 -38.21 -28.90 21.90
N PRO A 606 -38.23 -27.74 22.58
CA PRO A 606 -39.45 -27.20 23.16
C PRO A 606 -40.47 -26.74 22.10
N THR A 607 -40.03 -26.50 20.85
CA THR A 607 -40.86 -25.96 19.77
C THR A 607 -41.64 -27.07 19.07
N ASN A 608 -40.97 -28.14 18.65
CA ASN A 608 -41.59 -29.26 17.92
C ASN A 608 -41.81 -30.51 18.80
N LYS A 609 -41.40 -30.47 20.08
CA LYS A 609 -41.47 -31.57 21.07
C LYS A 609 -40.68 -32.83 20.71
N GLU A 610 -39.68 -32.69 19.84
CA GLU A 610 -38.74 -33.76 19.49
C GLU A 610 -37.83 -34.09 20.68
N ILE A 611 -37.54 -35.38 20.88
CA ILE A 611 -36.65 -35.86 21.92
C ILE A 611 -35.62 -36.78 21.27
N LYS A 612 -34.33 -36.48 21.42
CA LYS A 612 -33.24 -37.34 20.93
C LYS A 612 -32.26 -37.65 22.04
N VAL A 613 -31.56 -38.77 21.92
CA VAL A 613 -30.46 -39.11 22.82
C VAL A 613 -29.16 -39.10 22.04
N TYR A 614 -28.13 -38.44 22.55
CA TYR A 614 -26.83 -38.45 21.92
C TYR A 614 -26.11 -39.75 22.24
N LYS A 615 -25.75 -40.52 21.22
CA LYS A 615 -24.90 -41.71 21.37
C LYS A 615 -23.91 -41.82 20.23
N SER A 616 -22.66 -42.12 20.58
CA SER A 616 -21.60 -42.49 19.64
C SER A 616 -21.44 -41.48 18.49
N GLY A 617 -21.56 -40.19 18.80
CA GLY A 617 -21.34 -39.10 17.84
C GLY A 617 -22.60 -38.62 17.09
N SER A 618 -23.78 -39.16 17.38
CA SER A 618 -25.02 -38.80 16.66
C SER A 618 -26.24 -38.72 17.58
N TRP A 619 -27.22 -37.88 17.20
CA TRP A 619 -28.53 -37.83 17.82
C TRP A 619 -29.40 -38.96 17.26
N ILE A 620 -29.86 -39.87 18.13
CA ILE A 620 -30.76 -41.00 17.79
C ILE A 620 -32.16 -40.84 18.37
#